data_AF-W4M0P8-F1
#
_entry.id   AF-W4M0P8-F1
#
_cell.length_a   1.000
_cell.length_b   1.000
_cell.length_c   1.000
_cell.angle_alpha   90.00
_cell.angle_beta   90.00
_cell.angle_gamma   90.00
#
_symmetry.space_group_name_H-M   'P 1'
#
loop_
_entity.id
_entity.type
_entity.pdbx_description
1 polymer ?
#
loop_
_entity_poly.entity_id
_entity_poly.type
_entity_poly.pdbx_seq_one_letter_code
_entity_poly.pdbx_strand_id
1 'polypeptide(L)'
;MNHALLRVLKPEQVEVEICRADEFDQRRGLSSELDEMWSFVRRKTNPRWLWHAINHHSGQVVAYVFGRRKDEVFLKLKALLEPFGITRYYTDGWGAYERHLDPEQHRVGKDQTQKIESKHITLRTQIKRLVRRTICFSKTEQMHDIVIGLFINRYEFGRLL
;
A
#
# COMPACT_ATOMS: atom_id res chain seq x y z
N MET A 1 29.41 -15.22 -22.81
CA MET A 1 28.91 -13.98 -23.43
C MET A 1 27.85 -14.34 -24.46
N ASN A 2 26.71 -13.65 -24.47
CA ASN A 2 25.54 -14.04 -25.27
C ASN A 2 25.62 -13.44 -26.69
N HIS A 3 26.42 -14.07 -27.56
CA HIS A 3 26.80 -13.53 -28.88
C HIS A 3 25.65 -13.39 -29.89
N ALA A 4 24.57 -14.18 -29.75
CA ALA A 4 23.41 -14.10 -30.63
C ALA A 4 22.57 -12.83 -30.38
N LEU A 5 22.40 -12.46 -29.11
CA LEU A 5 21.61 -11.29 -28.70
C LEU A 5 22.30 -9.98 -29.12
N LEU A 6 23.63 -9.94 -29.00
CA LEU A 6 24.46 -8.77 -29.33
C LEU A 6 24.49 -8.43 -30.82
N ARG A 7 24.11 -9.36 -31.72
CA ARG A 7 24.03 -9.10 -33.17
C ARG A 7 22.71 -8.44 -33.60
N VAL A 8 21.67 -8.55 -32.78
CA VAL A 8 20.32 -8.06 -33.10
C VAL A 8 20.10 -6.66 -32.53
N LEU A 9 20.74 -6.34 -31.40
CA LEU A 9 20.63 -5.04 -30.76
C LEU A 9 21.43 -4.00 -31.54
N LYS A 10 20.72 -3.01 -32.10
CA LYS A 10 21.36 -1.82 -32.68
C LYS A 10 21.85 -0.93 -31.53
N PRO A 11 23.15 -0.61 -31.43
CA PRO A 11 23.71 0.13 -30.30
C PRO A 11 23.10 1.53 -30.13
N GLU A 12 22.57 2.12 -31.21
CA GLU A 12 21.89 3.42 -31.22
C GLU A 12 20.50 3.40 -30.53
N GLN A 13 19.91 2.22 -30.32
CA GLN A 13 18.58 2.05 -29.70
C GLN A 13 18.65 1.56 -28.24
N VAL A 14 19.85 1.35 -27.72
CA VAL A 14 20.06 0.86 -26.35
C VAL A 14 20.72 1.98 -25.54
N GLU A 15 19.95 3.01 -25.18
CA GLU A 15 20.36 3.94 -24.13
C GLU A 15 20.36 3.17 -22.80
N VAL A 16 21.57 2.97 -22.25
CA VAL A 16 21.76 2.42 -20.91
C VAL A 16 21.99 3.58 -19.96
N GLU A 17 20.93 4.07 -19.33
CA GLU A 17 21.07 5.03 -18.23
C GLU A 17 21.61 4.32 -16.98
N ILE A 18 22.81 4.69 -16.55
CA ILE A 18 23.38 4.26 -15.27
C ILE A 18 22.87 5.21 -14.20
N CYS A 19 21.73 4.88 -13.59
CA CYS A 19 21.23 5.57 -12.40
C CYS A 19 21.57 4.76 -11.14
N ARG A 20 21.62 5.42 -9.97
CA ARG A 20 21.69 4.68 -8.71
C ARG A 20 20.44 3.80 -8.57
N ALA A 21 20.58 2.59 -8.02
CA ALA A 21 19.46 1.65 -7.86
C ALA A 21 18.24 2.30 -7.16
N ASP A 22 18.50 3.16 -6.16
CA ASP A 22 17.46 3.92 -5.47
C ASP A 22 16.72 4.92 -6.38
N GLU A 23 17.43 5.58 -7.30
CA GLU A 23 16.82 6.52 -8.28
C GLU A 23 16.06 5.76 -9.38
N PHE A 24 16.50 4.54 -9.72
CA PHE A 24 15.83 3.68 -10.67
C PHE A 24 14.51 3.12 -10.10
N ASP A 25 14.53 2.65 -8.85
CA ASP A 25 13.34 2.19 -8.11
C ASP A 25 12.34 3.33 -7.90
N GLN A 26 12.83 4.56 -7.70
CA GLN A 26 11.99 5.77 -7.68
C GLN A 26 11.33 6.04 -9.03
N ARG A 27 12.09 6.00 -10.14
CA ARG A 27 11.56 6.25 -11.50
C ARG A 27 10.54 5.19 -11.92
N ARG A 28 10.70 3.94 -11.51
CA ARG A 28 9.78 2.84 -11.82
C ARG A 28 8.65 2.65 -10.81
N GLY A 29 8.67 3.38 -9.69
CA GLY A 29 7.66 3.24 -8.65
C GLY A 29 7.68 1.90 -7.91
N LEU A 30 8.87 1.30 -7.76
CA LEU A 30 9.06 -0.01 -7.12
C LEU A 30 9.17 0.07 -5.60
N SER A 31 8.82 1.22 -5.02
CA SER A 31 8.84 1.47 -3.58
C SER A 31 7.44 1.76 -3.03
N SER A 32 7.13 1.19 -1.87
CA SER A 32 5.81 1.33 -1.25
C SER A 32 5.87 1.61 0.24
N GLU A 33 5.00 2.51 0.71
CA GLU A 33 4.70 2.70 2.13
C GLU A 33 3.53 1.81 2.53
N LEU A 34 3.68 1.06 3.61
CA LEU A 34 2.65 0.19 4.19
C LEU A 34 2.33 0.65 5.61
N ASP A 35 1.04 0.70 5.93
CA ASP A 35 0.54 1.03 7.25
C ASP A 35 -0.90 0.54 7.40
N GLU A 36 -1.38 0.48 8.64
CA GLU A 36 -2.71 0.02 8.99
C GLU A 36 -3.52 1.08 9.73
N MET A 37 -4.70 1.37 9.21
CA MET A 37 -5.65 2.25 9.88
C MET A 37 -6.66 1.45 10.70
N TRP A 38 -6.66 1.69 12.01
CA TRP A 38 -7.66 1.11 12.92
C TRP A 38 -9.04 1.74 12.79
N SER A 39 -10.07 0.89 12.80
CA SER A 39 -11.47 1.25 13.00
C SER A 39 -12.22 0.10 13.71
N PHE A 40 -13.54 0.16 13.79
CA PHE A 40 -14.35 -0.92 14.36
C PHE A 40 -15.75 -1.00 13.72
N VAL A 41 -16.46 -2.09 13.97
CA VAL A 41 -17.81 -2.34 13.45
C VAL A 41 -18.76 -2.62 14.61
N ARG A 42 -19.88 -1.89 14.69
CA ARG A 42 -20.83 -1.84 15.82
C ARG A 42 -20.24 -1.46 17.20
N ARG A 43 -19.17 -2.12 17.65
CA ARG A 43 -18.54 -1.99 18.98
C ARG A 43 -17.01 -2.11 18.88
N LYS A 44 -16.27 -1.43 19.77
CA LYS A 44 -14.78 -1.41 19.74
C LYS A 44 -14.15 -2.80 19.91
N THR A 45 -14.87 -3.73 20.53
CA THR A 45 -14.46 -5.14 20.66
C THR A 45 -14.53 -5.91 19.34
N ASN A 46 -15.09 -5.31 18.28
CA ASN A 46 -15.01 -5.81 16.91
C ASN A 46 -14.16 -4.87 16.02
N PRO A 47 -12.83 -4.84 16.22
CA PRO A 47 -11.93 -4.02 15.41
C PRO A 47 -11.88 -4.48 13.95
N ARG A 48 -11.79 -3.52 13.05
CA ARG A 48 -11.62 -3.71 11.60
C ARG A 48 -10.51 -2.78 11.14
N TRP A 49 -9.44 -3.35 10.59
CA TRP A 49 -8.27 -2.62 10.11
C TRP A 49 -8.33 -2.51 8.59
N LEU A 50 -8.05 -1.30 8.09
CA LEU A 50 -7.72 -1.07 6.69
C LEU A 50 -6.20 -1.18 6.57
N TRP A 51 -5.75 -2.21 5.89
CA TRP A 51 -4.37 -2.41 5.47
C TRP A 51 -4.16 -1.70 4.14
N HIS A 52 -3.16 -0.83 4.06
CA HIS A 52 -3.02 0.05 2.93
C HIS A 52 -1.59 0.05 2.42
N ALA A 53 -1.45 0.10 1.09
CA ALA A 53 -0.17 0.20 0.40
C ALA A 53 -0.23 1.34 -0.61
N ILE A 54 0.68 2.30 -0.47
CA ILE A 54 0.81 3.41 -1.43
C ILE A 54 2.19 3.39 -2.07
N ASN A 55 2.28 3.91 -3.29
CA ASN A 55 3.56 4.18 -3.90
C ASN A 55 4.28 5.28 -3.12
N HIS A 56 5.53 5.05 -2.71
CA HIS A 56 6.27 5.98 -1.86
C HIS A 56 6.52 7.33 -2.54
N HIS A 57 6.68 7.36 -3.86
CA HIS A 57 6.94 8.60 -4.59
C HIS A 57 5.66 9.35 -4.95
N SER A 58 4.75 8.72 -5.70
CA SER A 58 3.51 9.37 -6.16
C SER A 58 2.47 9.53 -5.05
N GLY A 59 2.56 8.71 -4.00
CA GLY A 59 1.56 8.65 -2.94
C GLY A 59 0.23 8.06 -3.39
N GLN A 60 0.15 7.49 -4.59
CA GLN A 60 -1.05 6.82 -5.12
C GLN A 60 -1.27 5.48 -4.42
N VAL A 61 -2.52 5.12 -4.22
CA VAL A 61 -2.89 3.82 -3.66
C VAL A 61 -2.61 2.71 -4.67
N VAL A 62 -1.84 1.71 -4.24
CA VAL A 62 -1.52 0.54 -5.06
C VAL A 62 -2.49 -0.59 -4.72
N ALA A 63 -2.66 -0.88 -3.43
CA ALA A 63 -3.55 -1.94 -2.96
C ALA A 63 -4.05 -1.64 -1.54
N TYR A 64 -5.17 -2.27 -1.19
CA TYR A 64 -5.69 -2.26 0.17
C TYR A 64 -6.43 -3.55 0.49
N VAL A 65 -6.49 -3.91 1.77
CA VAL A 65 -7.21 -5.08 2.28
C VAL A 65 -7.90 -4.73 3.60
N PHE A 66 -9.09 -5.27 3.86
CA PHE A 66 -9.72 -5.16 5.18
C PHE A 66 -9.52 -6.45 5.97
N GLY A 67 -9.28 -6.31 7.27
CA GLY A 67 -9.19 -7.48 8.15
C GLY A 67 -8.83 -7.17 9.59
N ARG A 68 -8.35 -8.20 10.28
CA ARG A 68 -7.74 -8.05 11.62
C ARG A 68 -6.30 -7.57 11.48
N ARG A 69 -5.72 -7.08 12.58
CA ARG A 69 -4.29 -6.80 12.66
C ARG A 69 -3.53 -8.11 12.94
N LYS A 70 -3.38 -8.90 11.87
CA LYS A 70 -2.80 -10.24 11.88
C LYS A 70 -2.02 -10.48 10.60
N ASP A 71 -0.99 -11.31 10.70
CA ASP A 71 -0.10 -11.73 9.61
C ASP A 71 -0.87 -12.25 8.39
N GLU A 72 -1.95 -13.01 8.61
CA GLU A 72 -2.80 -13.55 7.53
C GLU A 72 -3.37 -12.45 6.61
N VAL A 73 -3.61 -11.25 7.14
CA VAL A 73 -4.16 -10.13 6.37
C VAL A 73 -3.04 -9.38 5.66
N PHE A 74 -1.90 -9.24 6.33
CA PHE A 74 -0.69 -8.70 5.70
C PHE A 74 -0.26 -9.55 4.49
N LEU A 75 -0.25 -10.87 4.59
CA LEU A 75 0.11 -11.76 3.49
C LEU A 75 -0.82 -11.61 2.29
N LYS A 76 -2.12 -11.35 2.52
CA LYS A 76 -3.07 -11.01 1.44
C LYS A 76 -2.71 -9.70 0.76
N LEU A 77 -2.35 -8.67 1.54
CA LEU A 77 -1.87 -7.41 0.98
C LEU A 77 -0.59 -7.63 0.16
N LYS A 78 0.39 -8.36 0.71
CA LYS A 78 1.64 -8.69 0.01
C LYS A 78 1.40 -9.41 -1.31
N ALA A 79 0.50 -10.39 -1.35
CA ALA A 79 0.13 -11.09 -2.59
C ALA A 79 -0.47 -10.15 -3.66
N LEU A 80 -1.22 -9.12 -3.25
CA LEU A 80 -1.71 -8.09 -4.18
C LEU A 80 -0.58 -7.18 -4.70
N LEU A 81 0.52 -7.05 -3.96
CA LEU A 81 1.67 -6.22 -4.35
C LEU A 81 2.66 -6.97 -5.27
N GLU A 82 2.65 -8.30 -5.30
CA GLU A 82 3.57 -9.11 -6.12
C GLU A 82 3.57 -8.72 -7.62
N PRO A 83 2.43 -8.51 -8.28
CA PRO A 83 2.41 -8.12 -9.70
C PRO A 83 3.03 -6.76 -9.99
N PHE A 84 3.15 -5.89 -8.98
CA PHE A 84 3.75 -4.57 -9.12
C PHE A 84 5.27 -4.59 -8.99
N GLY A 85 5.87 -5.73 -8.62
CA GLY A 85 7.32 -5.90 -8.54
C GLY A 85 7.98 -5.00 -7.49
N ILE A 86 7.27 -4.67 -6.40
CA ILE A 86 7.77 -3.77 -5.35
C ILE A 86 9.01 -4.39 -4.70
N THR A 87 10.13 -3.69 -4.80
CA THR A 87 11.44 -4.09 -4.29
C THR A 87 11.75 -3.47 -2.93
N ARG A 88 11.06 -2.38 -2.56
CA ARG A 88 11.32 -1.67 -1.31
C ARG A 88 10.05 -1.31 -0.56
N TYR A 89 10.04 -1.60 0.74
CA TYR A 89 8.92 -1.37 1.65
C TYR A 89 9.32 -0.45 2.79
N TYR A 90 8.48 0.53 3.08
CA TYR A 90 8.62 1.47 4.18
C TYR A 90 7.47 1.30 5.16
N THR A 91 7.75 1.08 6.44
CA THR A 91 6.72 0.78 7.46
C THR A 91 7.05 1.40 8.82
N ASP A 92 6.07 1.42 9.73
CA ASP A 92 6.21 1.89 11.11
C ASP A 92 6.94 0.92 12.06
N GLY A 93 7.29 -0.29 11.60
CA GLY A 93 7.98 -1.32 12.40
C GLY A 93 7.03 -2.29 13.11
N TRP A 94 5.78 -2.43 12.68
CA TRP A 94 4.94 -3.51 13.20
C TRP A 94 5.53 -4.89 12.87
N GLY A 95 5.59 -5.78 13.88
CA GLY A 95 6.36 -7.03 13.78
C GLY A 95 5.93 -8.02 12.69
N ALA A 96 4.74 -7.91 12.08
CA ALA A 96 4.46 -8.77 10.92
C ALA A 96 5.21 -8.33 9.67
N TYR A 97 5.51 -7.04 9.53
CA TYR A 97 6.36 -6.57 8.43
C TYR A 97 7.75 -7.19 8.55
N GLU A 98 8.34 -7.15 9.75
CA GLU A 98 9.65 -7.76 10.03
C GLU A 98 9.66 -9.28 9.83
N ARG A 99 8.55 -9.97 10.09
CA ARG A 99 8.46 -11.44 9.91
C ARG A 99 8.33 -11.89 8.46
N HIS A 100 7.78 -11.05 7.59
CA HIS A 100 7.30 -11.47 6.26
C HIS A 100 7.91 -10.66 5.11
N LEU A 101 8.67 -9.61 5.41
CA LEU A 101 9.47 -8.85 4.44
C LEU A 101 10.94 -9.22 4.58
N ASP A 102 11.64 -9.21 3.45
CA ASP A 102 13.09 -9.37 3.44
C ASP A 102 13.76 -8.15 4.10
N PRO A 103 14.67 -8.33 5.07
CA PRO A 103 15.40 -7.24 5.71
C PRO A 103 16.12 -6.30 4.73
N GLU A 104 16.57 -6.78 3.57
CA GLU A 104 17.23 -5.94 2.56
C GLU A 104 16.23 -5.02 1.83
N GLN A 105 14.97 -5.47 1.73
CA GLN A 105 13.88 -4.76 1.07
C GLN A 105 13.08 -3.88 2.04
N HIS A 106 13.25 -4.07 3.34
CA HIS A 106 12.44 -3.45 4.38
C HIS A 106 13.18 -2.33 5.10
N ARG A 107 12.61 -1.13 5.10
CA ARG A 107 13.09 0.01 5.88
C ARG A 107 12.03 0.43 6.89
N VAL A 108 12.41 0.43 8.17
CA VAL A 108 11.57 0.91 9.26
C VAL A 108 11.91 2.37 9.55
N GLY A 109 10.92 3.26 9.53
CA GLY A 109 11.14 4.68 9.79
C GLY A 109 9.88 5.52 9.62
N LYS A 110 9.56 6.32 10.66
CA LYS A 110 8.38 7.22 10.65
C LYS A 110 8.52 8.38 9.68
N ASP A 111 9.75 8.77 9.36
CA ASP A 111 10.05 9.79 8.36
C ASP A 111 9.67 9.35 6.94
N GLN A 112 9.61 8.04 6.69
CA GLN A 112 9.29 7.47 5.39
C GLN A 112 7.80 7.10 5.22
N THR A 113 6.99 7.15 6.28
CA THR A 113 5.54 6.79 6.27
C THR A 113 4.61 8.01 6.29
N GLN A 114 5.13 9.21 6.09
CA GLN A 114 4.35 10.45 6.23
C GLN A 114 3.18 10.53 5.23
N LYS A 115 3.35 10.01 4.01
CA LYS A 115 2.29 10.10 2.98
C LYS A 115 1.15 9.16 3.32
N ILE A 116 1.42 7.94 3.76
CA ILE A 116 0.35 7.01 4.14
C ILE A 116 -0.40 7.48 5.38
N GLU A 117 0.31 8.08 6.36
CA GLU A 117 -0.30 8.73 7.51
C GLU A 117 -1.23 9.89 7.10
N SER A 118 -0.79 10.73 6.15
CA SER A 118 -1.61 11.81 5.59
C SER A 118 -2.87 11.27 4.88
N LYS A 119 -2.77 10.15 4.16
CA LYS A 119 -3.93 9.46 3.57
C LYS A 119 -4.91 8.99 4.64
N HIS A 120 -4.42 8.37 5.72
CA HIS A 120 -5.26 7.95 6.84
C HIS A 120 -5.99 9.12 7.51
N ILE A 121 -5.35 10.29 7.65
CA ILE A 121 -5.99 11.51 8.15
C ILE A 121 -7.11 11.96 7.19
N THR A 122 -6.82 11.97 5.89
CA THR A 122 -7.78 12.37 4.85
C THR A 122 -9.01 11.47 4.84
N LEU A 123 -8.81 10.14 4.87
CA LEU A 123 -9.89 9.15 4.94
C LEU A 123 -10.76 9.36 6.18
N ARG A 124 -10.16 9.57 7.37
CA ARG A 124 -10.93 9.83 8.60
C ARG A 124 -11.74 11.12 8.52
N THR A 125 -11.21 12.13 7.85
CA THR A 125 -11.88 13.42 7.69
C THR A 125 -13.08 13.30 6.75
N GLN A 126 -12.93 12.59 5.63
CA GLN A 126 -13.97 12.47 4.61
C GLN A 126 -15.03 11.42 4.98
N ILE A 127 -14.63 10.33 5.63
CA ILE A 127 -15.52 9.22 5.98
C ILE A 127 -15.90 9.32 7.46
N LYS A 128 -16.99 10.04 7.76
CA LYS A 128 -17.55 10.18 9.12
C LYS A 128 -17.70 8.85 9.87
N ARG A 129 -17.90 7.76 9.12
CA ARG A 129 -18.05 6.40 9.62
C ARG A 129 -16.83 5.84 10.35
N LEU A 130 -15.63 6.33 10.03
CA LEU A 130 -14.39 5.91 10.67
C LEU A 130 -14.19 6.53 12.06
N VAL A 131 -14.88 7.63 12.38
CA VAL A 131 -14.55 8.47 13.54
C VAL A 131 -15.56 8.36 14.68
N ARG A 132 -16.87 8.45 14.40
CA ARG A 132 -17.89 8.59 15.46
C ARG A 132 -19.06 7.63 15.28
N ARG A 133 -19.23 6.72 16.24
CA ARG A 133 -20.33 5.74 16.30
C ARG A 133 -21.73 6.38 16.29
N THR A 134 -21.89 7.56 16.89
CA THR A 134 -23.19 8.21 17.09
C THR A 134 -23.72 8.95 15.87
N ILE A 135 -22.89 9.19 14.85
CA ILE A 135 -23.29 9.97 13.67
C ILE A 135 -23.61 9.04 12.49
N CYS A 136 -22.63 8.25 12.08
CA CYS A 136 -22.75 7.35 10.96
C CYS A 136 -21.87 6.14 11.27
N PHE A 137 -22.44 4.93 11.27
CA PHE A 137 -21.67 3.76 11.69
C PHE A 137 -22.10 2.46 11.03
N SER A 138 -21.14 1.58 10.75
CA SER A 138 -21.45 0.25 10.20
C SER A 138 -21.95 -0.69 11.28
N LYS A 139 -23.04 -1.40 10.97
CA LYS A 139 -23.57 -2.47 11.80
C LYS A 139 -22.95 -3.84 11.47
N THR A 140 -22.50 -4.02 10.22
CA THR A 140 -21.89 -5.25 9.70
C THR A 140 -20.53 -4.96 9.08
N GLU A 141 -19.64 -5.97 9.06
CA GLU A 141 -18.31 -5.84 8.45
C GLU A 141 -18.42 -5.64 6.94
N GLN A 142 -19.30 -6.42 6.30
CA GLN A 142 -19.58 -6.29 4.87
C GLN A 142 -19.93 -4.85 4.47
N MET A 143 -20.84 -4.18 5.17
CA MET A 143 -21.17 -2.79 4.83
C MET A 143 -20.07 -1.80 5.17
N HIS A 144 -19.23 -2.11 6.16
CA HIS A 144 -18.06 -1.30 6.46
C HIS A 144 -17.05 -1.32 5.32
N ASP A 145 -16.69 -2.53 4.90
CA ASP A 145 -15.73 -2.77 3.85
C ASP A 145 -16.25 -2.26 2.50
N ILE A 146 -17.53 -2.45 2.18
CA ILE A 146 -18.14 -1.93 0.95
C ILE A 146 -18.08 -0.40 0.95
N VAL A 147 -18.53 0.27 2.01
CA VAL A 147 -18.62 1.75 1.99
C VAL A 147 -17.23 2.38 1.87
N ILE A 148 -16.24 1.87 2.60
CA ILE A 148 -14.87 2.40 2.54
C ILE A 148 -14.20 1.99 1.22
N GLY A 149 -14.38 0.74 0.79
CA GLY A 149 -13.83 0.23 -0.47
C GLY A 149 -14.38 0.98 -1.69
N LEU A 150 -15.69 1.29 -1.72
CA LEU A 150 -16.29 2.11 -2.77
C LEU A 150 -15.73 3.54 -2.77
N PHE A 151 -15.48 4.11 -1.59
CA PHE A 151 -14.85 5.43 -1.48
C PHE A 151 -13.44 5.39 -2.09
N ILE A 152 -12.59 4.46 -1.65
CA ILE A 152 -11.22 4.30 -2.14
C ILE A 152 -11.24 4.03 -3.66
N ASN A 153 -12.10 3.12 -4.14
CA ASN A 153 -12.21 2.78 -5.55
C ASN A 153 -12.57 4.00 -6.42
N ARG A 154 -13.46 4.87 -5.91
CA ARG A 154 -13.88 6.07 -6.64
C ARG A 154 -12.81 7.15 -6.66
N TYR A 155 -12.21 7.45 -5.50
CA TYR A 155 -11.34 8.61 -5.34
C TYR A 155 -9.85 8.32 -5.59
N GLU A 156 -9.39 7.11 -5.28
CA GLU A 156 -7.99 6.71 -5.43
C GLU A 156 -7.75 5.95 -6.75
N PHE A 157 -8.70 5.11 -7.16
CA PHE A 157 -8.58 4.30 -8.40
C PHE A 157 -9.37 4.85 -9.58
N GLY A 158 -10.13 5.94 -9.41
CA GLY A 158 -10.92 6.56 -10.49
C GLY A 158 -12.00 5.65 -11.08
N ARG A 159 -12.41 4.58 -10.38
CA ARG A 159 -13.43 3.65 -10.88
C ARG A 159 -14.81 4.29 -10.74
N LEU A 160 -15.51 4.42 -11.87
CA LEU A 160 -16.93 4.74 -11.88
C LEU A 160 -17.73 3.52 -11.42
N LEU A 161 -18.74 3.77 -10.58
CA LEU A 161 -19.66 2.75 -10.04
C LEU A 161 -20.57 2.17 -11.13
#